data_AF-A0A5J4PKF3-F1
#
_entry.id   AF-A0A5J4PKF3-F1
#
_cell.length_a   1.000
_cell.length_b   1.000
_cell.length_c   1.000
_cell.angle_alpha   90.00
_cell.angle_beta   90.00
_cell.angle_gamma   90.00
#
_symmetry.space_group_name_H-M   'P 1'
#
loop_
_entity.id
_entity.type
_entity.pdbx_description
1 polymer ?
#
loop_
_entity_poly.entity_id
_entity_poly.type
_entity_poly.pdbx_seq_one_letter_code
_entity_poly.pdbx_strand_id
1 'polypeptide(L)' 'MDKKRVYAFGNGQAEGKADMKNLLGGKGANLAEMNLIGVPVPPGFT' A
#
# COMPACT_ATOMS: atom_id res chain seq x y z
N MET A 1 -5.46 -22.81 0.36
CA MET A 1 -5.97 -21.43 0.33
C MET A 1 -4.80 -20.52 -0.01
N ASP A 2 -4.83 -19.91 -1.18
CA ASP A 2 -3.75 -19.04 -1.64
C ASP A 2 -3.77 -17.73 -0.87
N LYS A 3 -2.64 -17.40 -0.22
CA LYS A 3 -2.49 -16.20 0.60
C LYS A 3 -1.81 -15.11 -0.23
N LYS A 4 -2.46 -13.96 -0.41
CA LYS A 4 -1.88 -12.80 -1.11
C LYS A 4 -0.66 -12.28 -0.35
N ARG A 5 0.46 -12.14 -1.05
CA ARG A 5 1.78 -11.73 -0.51
C ARG A 5 2.29 -10.40 -1.06
N VAL A 6 1.70 -9.88 -2.12
CA VAL A 6 2.13 -8.66 -2.82
C VAL A 6 0.95 -7.71 -2.90
N TYR A 7 1.16 -6.45 -2.53
CA TYR A 7 0.15 -5.40 -2.47
C TYR A 7 0.62 -4.20 -3.28
N ALA A 8 -0.02 -3.92 -4.41
CA ALA A 8 0.31 -2.81 -5.28
C ALA A 8 -0.20 -1.46 -4.76
N PHE A 9 0.48 -0.39 -5.13
CA PHE A 9 0.04 0.99 -4.96
C PHE A 9 0.52 1.86 -6.13
N GLY A 10 -0.31 2.82 -6.55
CA GLY A 10 0.00 3.83 -7.57
C GLY A 10 -1.25 4.40 -8.22
N ASN A 11 -1.11 5.52 -8.95
CA ASN A 11 -2.19 6.14 -9.71
C ASN A 11 -3.48 6.38 -8.89
N GLY A 12 -3.35 6.76 -7.61
CA GLY A 12 -4.49 6.97 -6.71
C GLY A 12 -5.16 5.70 -6.20
N GLN A 13 -4.63 4.52 -6.50
CA GLN A 13 -5.17 3.22 -6.07
C GLN A 13 -4.15 2.39 -5.28
N ALA A 14 -4.54 1.83 -4.14
CA ALA A 14 -3.70 0.93 -3.36
C ALA A 14 -4.47 -0.29 -2.87
N GLU A 15 -3.80 -1.43 -2.84
CA GLU A 15 -4.32 -2.68 -2.27
C GLU A 15 -4.03 -2.80 -0.77
N GLY A 16 -3.22 -1.86 -0.24
CA GLY A 16 -2.94 -1.66 1.17
C GLY A 16 -3.60 -0.39 1.73
N LYS A 17 -3.45 -0.15 3.03
CA LYS A 17 -3.90 1.07 3.74
C LYS A 17 -3.20 1.20 5.10
N ALA A 18 -3.36 2.35 5.77
CA ALA A 18 -2.66 2.67 7.01
C ALA A 18 -2.86 1.66 8.16
N ASP A 19 -3.97 0.91 8.21
CA ASP A 19 -4.25 -0.08 9.26
C ASP A 19 -3.52 -1.43 9.06
N MET A 20 -2.97 -1.69 7.87
CA MET A 20 -2.31 -2.94 7.50
C MET A 20 -0.84 -3.02 7.95
N LYS A 21 -0.45 -2.30 9.01
CA LYS A 21 0.95 -2.24 9.51
C LYS A 21 1.51 -3.60 9.88
N ASN A 22 0.70 -4.50 10.42
CA ASN A 22 1.11 -5.86 10.78
C ASN A 22 1.43 -6.72 9.55
N LEU A 23 0.89 -6.36 8.38
CA LEU A 23 1.05 -7.12 7.14
C LEU A 23 2.09 -6.50 6.19
N LEU A 24 2.07 -5.18 6.05
CA LEU A 24 2.88 -4.42 5.08
C LEU A 24 4.08 -3.69 5.74
N GLY A 25 4.18 -3.75 7.07
CA GLY A 25 5.05 -2.88 7.84
C GLY A 25 4.58 -1.42 7.83
N GLY A 26 5.22 -0.58 8.66
CA GLY A 26 4.87 0.84 8.75
C GLY A 26 5.12 1.62 7.46
N LYS A 27 6.16 1.26 6.69
CA LYS A 27 6.49 1.95 5.43
C LYS A 27 5.50 1.63 4.32
N GLY A 28 5.19 0.34 4.09
CA GLY A 28 4.24 -0.07 3.05
C GLY A 28 2.83 0.43 3.33
N ALA A 29 2.38 0.36 4.58
CA ALA A 29 1.08 0.90 5.01
C ALA A 29 0.98 2.42 4.79
N ASN A 30 2.05 3.18 5.08
CA ASN A 30 2.07 4.63 4.86
C ASN A 30 2.13 4.99 3.36
N LEU A 31 2.91 4.26 2.54
CA LEU A 31 2.97 4.51 1.09
C LEU A 31 1.62 4.27 0.41
N ALA A 32 0.91 3.21 0.82
CA ALA A 32 -0.45 2.95 0.37
C ALA A 32 -1.40 4.09 0.78
N GLU A 33 -1.34 4.54 2.03
CA GLU A 33 -2.17 5.65 2.52
C GLU A 33 -1.88 6.95 1.76
N MET A 34 -0.60 7.30 1.58
CA MET A 34 -0.18 8.48 0.82
C MET A 34 -0.80 8.48 -0.59
N ASN A 35 -0.76 7.34 -1.27
CA ASN A 35 -1.37 7.21 -2.58
C ASN A 35 -2.91 7.38 -2.54
N LEU A 36 -3.60 6.81 -1.54
CA LEU A 36 -5.06 6.91 -1.38
C LEU A 36 -5.53 8.35 -1.09
N ILE A 37 -4.75 9.12 -0.34
CA ILE A 37 -5.05 10.54 -0.05
C ILE A 37 -4.60 11.49 -1.16
N GLY A 38 -4.08 10.97 -2.29
CA GLY A 38 -3.68 11.76 -3.45
C GLY A 38 -2.31 12.41 -3.35
N VAL A 39 -1.45 11.99 -2.40
CA VAL A 39 -0.05 12.41 -2.39
C VAL A 39 0.68 11.71 -3.53
N PRO A 40 1.40 12.45 -4.40
CA PRO A 40 2.14 11.85 -5.50
C PRO A 40 3.28 10.99 -4.96
N VAL A 41 3.11 9.67 -5.07
CA VAL A 41 4.14 8.67 -4.79
C VAL A 41 4.41 7.85 -6.06
N PRO A 42 5.68 7.50 -6.33
CA PRO A 42 5.99 6.57 -7.42
C PRO A 42 5.24 5.24 -7.23
N PRO A 43 4.71 4.63 -8.31
CA PRO A 43 4.03 3.35 -8.23
C PRO A 43 4.98 2.25 -7.75
N GLY A 44 4.44 1.27 -7.02
CA GLY A 44 5.22 0.17 -6.45
C GLY A 44 4.36 -0.92 -5.84
N PHE A 45 5.02 -1.80 -5.08
CA PHE A 45 4.37 -2.87 -4.33
C PHE A 45 5.09 -3.12 -3.00
N THR A 46 4.42 -3.79 -2.07
CA THR A 46 4.99 -4.29 -0.81
C THR A 46 4.57 -5.73 -0.59
#